data_AF-A0A3A8LBX8-F1
#
_entry.id   AF-A0A3A8LBX8-F1
#
_cell.length_a   1.000
_cell.length_b   1.000
_cell.length_c   1.000
_cell.angle_alpha   90.00
_cell.angle_beta   90.00
_cell.angle_gamma   90.00
#
_symmetry.space_group_name_H-M   'P 1'
#
loop_
_entity.id
_entity.type
_entity.pdbx_description
1 polymer ?
#
loop_
_entity_poly.entity_id
_entity_poly.type
_entity_poly.pdbx_seq_one_letter_code
_entity_poly.pdbx_strand_id
1 'polypeptide(L)'
;MSCQDESPGARKCANERCTKVFTGPKKYCSPRCRMRQNCRNYARKKRGVGSACPRSEFVEALRREVGPGRCLFCPREVSRREAVTCGQRECLRKYNTTWRSEERRRLRGEPSLYAREPEDEELAGEFRAEMGEMMRRTSLLLEEWCARVDELVADLGLPPRTGEMEGRG
;
A
#
# COMPACT_ATOMS: atom_id res chain seq x y z
N MET A 1 14.21 -24.68 50.29
CA MET A 1 14.40 -24.27 48.87
C MET A 1 14.82 -25.51 48.11
N SER A 2 13.93 -26.10 47.34
CA SER A 2 14.23 -27.30 46.56
C SER A 2 13.76 -27.04 45.13
N CYS A 3 14.68 -26.62 44.27
CA CYS A 3 14.44 -26.49 42.84
C CYS A 3 14.30 -27.90 42.27
N GLN A 4 13.07 -28.29 41.92
CA GLN A 4 12.84 -29.50 41.15
C GLN A 4 13.36 -29.25 39.74
N ASP A 5 14.50 -29.87 39.42
CA ASP A 5 14.99 -30.00 38.05
C ASP A 5 13.99 -30.87 37.28
N GLU A 6 13.02 -30.21 36.63
CA GLU A 6 12.16 -30.84 35.64
C GLU A 6 13.04 -31.29 34.46
N SER A 7 13.51 -32.53 34.54
CA SER A 7 14.17 -33.20 33.44
C SER A 7 13.27 -33.11 32.21
N PRO A 8 13.70 -32.46 31.11
CA PRO A 8 12.82 -32.20 29.98
C PRO A 8 12.37 -33.53 29.37
N GLY A 9 11.10 -33.86 29.60
CA GLY A 9 10.46 -35.08 29.12
C GLY A 9 10.62 -35.26 27.62
N ALA A 10 10.50 -36.50 27.16
CA ALA A 10 10.64 -36.86 25.75
C ALA A 10 9.67 -36.05 24.86
N ARG A 11 10.19 -35.28 23.88
CA ARG A 11 9.38 -34.43 22.98
C ARG A 11 9.58 -34.80 21.53
N LYS A 12 8.54 -34.62 20.71
CA LYS A 12 8.61 -34.79 19.24
C LYS A 12 9.38 -33.63 18.60
N CYS A 13 10.15 -33.91 17.55
CA CYS A 13 10.83 -32.87 16.78
C CYS A 13 9.81 -31.92 16.11
N ALA A 14 10.02 -30.60 16.23
CA ALA A 14 9.18 -29.59 15.56
C ALA A 14 9.35 -29.55 14.02
N ASN A 15 10.11 -30.48 13.44
CA ASN A 15 10.17 -30.64 12.00
C ASN A 15 9.03 -31.57 11.60
N GLU A 16 8.06 -31.05 10.83
CA GLU A 16 6.84 -31.76 10.41
C GLU A 16 7.10 -33.12 9.73
N ARG A 17 8.30 -33.33 9.17
CA ARG A 17 8.71 -34.58 8.51
C ARG A 17 9.65 -35.45 9.35
N CYS A 18 9.81 -35.15 10.64
CA CYS A 18 10.68 -35.87 11.55
C CYS A 18 9.85 -36.51 12.67
N THR A 19 9.82 -37.84 12.70
CA THR A 19 9.12 -38.62 13.73
C THR A 19 9.96 -38.85 14.99
N LYS A 20 11.23 -38.42 14.99
CA LYS A 20 12.15 -38.64 16.11
C LYS A 20 11.69 -37.91 17.38
N VAL A 21 11.63 -38.67 18.47
CA VAL A 21 11.46 -38.17 19.83
C VAL A 21 12.85 -37.95 20.44
N PHE A 22 13.05 -36.86 21.17
CA PHE A 22 14.32 -36.52 21.80
C PHE A 22 14.09 -35.80 23.13
N THR A 23 15.10 -35.81 23.99
CA THR A 23 15.12 -35.11 25.27
C THR A 23 16.00 -33.87 25.19
N GLY A 24 15.63 -32.81 25.90
CA GLY A 24 16.39 -31.56 25.95
C GLY A 24 15.56 -30.30 25.65
N PRO A 25 16.15 -29.10 25.84
CA PRO A 25 15.42 -27.83 25.82
C PRO A 25 15.13 -27.30 24.41
N LYS A 26 15.74 -27.91 23.37
CA LYS A 26 15.65 -27.41 21.99
C LYS A 26 14.35 -27.88 21.33
N LYS A 27 13.85 -27.14 20.32
CA LYS A 27 12.65 -27.51 19.54
C LYS A 27 12.90 -28.60 18.48
N TYR A 28 14.16 -28.83 18.12
CA TYR A 28 14.55 -29.74 17.05
C TYR A 28 15.56 -30.76 17.56
N CYS A 29 15.42 -32.01 17.11
CA CYS A 29 16.33 -33.10 17.47
C CYS A 29 17.75 -32.93 16.90
N SER A 30 17.95 -32.04 15.93
CA SER A 30 19.26 -31.73 15.35
C SER A 30 19.27 -30.36 14.63
N PRO A 31 20.45 -29.74 14.46
CA PRO A 31 20.62 -28.54 13.62
C PRO A 31 20.12 -28.75 12.18
N ARG A 32 20.31 -29.97 11.63
CA ARG A 32 19.80 -30.35 10.30
C ARG A 32 18.27 -30.28 10.22
N CYS A 33 17.55 -30.69 11.26
CA CYS A 33 16.08 -30.58 11.28
C CYS A 33 15.59 -29.13 11.35
N ARG A 34 16.29 -28.27 12.10
CA ARG A 34 16.03 -26.82 12.10
C ARG A 34 16.24 -26.22 10.71
N MET A 35 17.36 -26.54 10.06
CA MET A 35 17.66 -26.05 8.70
C MET A 35 16.62 -26.52 7.68
N ARG A 36 16.25 -27.81 7.69
CA ARG A 36 15.23 -28.35 6.77
C ARG A 36 13.85 -27.73 6.97
N GLN A 37 13.45 -27.43 8.21
CA GLN A 37 12.19 -26.73 8.47
C GLN A 37 12.27 -25.28 7.99
N ASN A 38 13.38 -24.58 8.23
CA ASN A 38 13.60 -23.21 7.74
C ASN A 38 13.59 -23.13 6.21
N CYS A 39 14.26 -24.05 5.50
CA CYS A 39 14.23 -24.11 4.04
C CYS A 39 12.80 -24.33 3.51
N ARG A 40 12.00 -25.15 4.18
CA ARG A 40 10.58 -25.36 3.83
C ARG A 40 9.74 -24.12 4.10
N ASN A 41 9.91 -23.47 5.24
CA ASN A 41 9.22 -22.22 5.55
C ASN A 41 9.59 -21.12 4.53
N TYR A 42 10.86 -21.04 4.15
CA TYR A 42 11.33 -20.14 3.10
C TYR A 42 10.74 -20.50 1.73
N ALA A 43 10.69 -21.78 1.36
CA ALA A 43 10.09 -22.23 0.10
C ALA A 43 8.56 -22.01 0.07
N ARG A 44 7.84 -22.25 1.18
CA ARG A 44 6.40 -21.93 1.32
C ARG A 44 6.17 -20.43 1.17
N LYS A 45 7.01 -19.59 1.79
CA LYS A 45 6.99 -18.13 1.65
C LYS A 45 7.28 -17.69 0.21
N LYS A 46 8.24 -18.33 -0.48
CA LYS A 46 8.60 -18.02 -1.87
C LYS A 46 7.54 -18.47 -2.90
N ARG A 47 6.81 -19.55 -2.62
CA ARG A 47 5.73 -20.08 -3.48
C ARG A 47 4.38 -19.39 -3.27
N GLY A 48 4.27 -18.41 -2.36
CA GLY A 48 3.03 -17.67 -2.13
C GLY A 48 1.89 -18.49 -1.52
N VAL A 49 2.15 -19.71 -1.03
CA VAL A 49 1.13 -20.60 -0.45
C VAL A 49 0.85 -20.27 1.04
N GLY A 50 1.56 -19.31 1.61
CA GLY A 50 1.11 -18.63 2.83
C GLY A 50 0.42 -17.36 2.39
N SER A 51 -0.88 -17.25 2.69
CA SER A 51 -1.78 -16.10 2.52
C SER A 51 -1.20 -14.96 1.71
N ALA A 52 -1.83 -14.59 0.60
CA ALA A 52 -1.70 -13.22 0.09
C ALA A 52 -1.87 -12.30 1.30
N CYS A 53 -0.77 -11.79 1.87
CA CYS A 53 -0.87 -10.84 2.95
C CYS A 53 -1.63 -9.70 2.31
N PRO A 54 -2.85 -9.37 2.77
CA PRO A 54 -3.52 -8.19 2.28
C PRO A 54 -2.51 -7.07 2.37
N ARG A 55 -2.34 -6.30 1.28
CA ARG A 55 -1.51 -5.11 1.31
C ARG A 55 -1.97 -4.33 2.54
N SER A 56 -1.05 -4.02 3.45
CA SER A 56 -1.43 -3.35 4.69
C SER A 56 -2.23 -2.10 4.38
N GLU A 57 -3.29 -1.86 5.13
CA GLU A 57 -4.23 -0.76 4.92
C GLU A 57 -3.51 0.59 4.68
N PHE A 58 -2.46 0.89 5.46
CA PHE A 58 -1.66 2.10 5.25
C PHE A 58 -0.95 2.18 3.88
N VAL A 59 -0.55 1.04 3.32
CA VAL A 59 0.06 1.01 1.98
C VAL A 59 -0.99 1.34 0.93
N GLU A 60 -2.22 0.87 1.09
CA GLU A 60 -3.30 1.20 0.17
C GLU A 60 -3.71 2.67 0.28
N ALA A 61 -3.86 3.18 1.51
CA ALA A 61 -4.15 4.58 1.77
C ALA A 61 -3.10 5.50 1.12
N LEU A 62 -1.81 5.31 1.44
CA LEU A 62 -0.73 6.10 0.85
C LEU A 62 -0.63 5.91 -0.67
N ARG A 63 -1.01 4.74 -1.21
CA ARG A 63 -0.99 4.50 -2.65
C ARG A 63 -2.04 5.32 -3.39
N ARG A 64 -3.21 5.55 -2.78
CA ARG A 64 -4.27 6.39 -3.34
C ARG A 64 -3.81 7.84 -3.47
N GLU A 65 -3.03 8.33 -2.51
CA GLU A 65 -2.48 9.69 -2.50
C GLU A 65 -1.33 9.89 -3.49
N VAL A 66 -0.37 8.95 -3.51
CA VAL A 66 0.88 9.11 -4.27
C VAL A 66 0.73 8.69 -5.75
N GLY A 67 -0.24 7.83 -6.04
CA GLY A 67 -0.46 7.27 -7.36
C GLY A 67 0.45 6.06 -7.70
N PRO A 68 0.17 5.40 -8.84
CA PRO A 68 0.89 4.21 -9.27
C PRO A 68 2.33 4.54 -9.73
N GLY A 69 3.25 3.56 -9.62
CA GLY A 69 4.61 3.68 -10.16
C GLY A 69 5.59 4.57 -9.38
N ARG A 70 5.13 5.26 -8.32
CA ARG A 70 5.95 6.13 -7.49
C ARG A 70 6.27 5.54 -6.12
N CYS A 71 7.35 6.00 -5.49
CA CYS A 71 7.69 5.66 -4.11
C CYS A 71 6.70 6.33 -3.15
N LEU A 72 6.21 5.61 -2.13
CA LEU A 72 5.26 6.19 -1.16
C LEU A 72 5.81 7.35 -0.32
N PHE A 73 7.13 7.56 -0.31
CA PHE A 73 7.79 8.51 0.60
C PHE A 73 8.65 9.57 -0.12
N CYS A 74 8.70 9.54 -1.45
CA CYS A 74 9.43 10.54 -2.23
C CYS A 74 8.94 10.56 -3.70
N PRO A 75 9.24 11.60 -4.49
CA PRO A 75 8.77 11.71 -5.87
C PRO A 75 9.32 10.67 -6.86
N ARG A 76 10.36 9.91 -6.49
CA ARG A 76 11.05 8.95 -7.37
C ARG A 76 10.17 7.78 -7.76
N GLU A 77 10.43 7.23 -8.94
CA GLU A 77 9.78 6.02 -9.43
C GLU A 77 10.28 4.76 -8.73
N VAL A 78 9.45 3.71 -8.79
CA VAL A 78 9.81 2.37 -8.30
C VAL A 78 10.14 1.45 -9.47
N SER A 79 11.12 0.57 -9.27
CA SER A 79 11.61 -0.34 -10.32
C SER A 79 10.61 -1.43 -10.73
N ARG A 80 9.57 -1.67 -9.94
CA ARG A 80 8.53 -2.69 -10.18
C ARG A 80 7.17 -2.15 -9.78
N ARG A 81 6.11 -2.50 -10.52
CA ARG A 81 4.72 -2.10 -10.21
C ARG A 81 4.27 -2.51 -8.80
N GLU A 82 4.83 -3.57 -8.24
CA GLU A 82 4.52 -4.05 -6.89
C GLU A 82 5.36 -3.41 -5.79
N ALA A 83 6.45 -2.71 -6.13
CA ALA A 83 7.33 -2.12 -5.15
C ALA A 83 6.67 -0.88 -4.51
N VAL A 84 6.77 -0.79 -3.19
CA VAL A 84 6.18 0.32 -2.42
C VAL A 84 7.15 1.47 -2.18
N THR A 85 8.46 1.22 -2.27
CA THR A 85 9.50 2.24 -2.12
C THR A 85 10.54 2.15 -3.25
N CYS A 86 11.26 3.25 -3.51
CA CYS A 86 12.33 3.33 -4.49
C CYS A 86 13.64 2.62 -4.06
N GLY A 87 13.65 1.95 -2.91
CA GLY A 87 14.83 1.24 -2.39
C GLY A 87 15.89 2.13 -1.72
N GLN A 88 15.73 3.46 -1.73
CA GLN A 88 16.61 4.36 -0.99
C GLN A 88 16.50 4.11 0.52
N ARG A 89 17.64 4.17 1.22
CA ARG A 89 17.75 3.84 2.64
C ARG A 89 16.77 4.64 3.51
N GLU A 90 16.55 5.92 3.20
CA GLU A 90 15.62 6.77 3.93
C GLU A 90 14.15 6.34 3.72
N CYS A 91 13.74 6.07 2.48
CA CYS A 91 12.39 5.60 2.17
C CYS A 91 12.12 4.22 2.79
N LEU A 92 13.11 3.32 2.75
CA LEU A 92 13.02 2.03 3.43
C LEU A 92 12.91 2.19 4.95
N ARG A 93 13.65 3.13 5.55
CA ARG A 93 13.55 3.42 6.98
C ARG A 93 12.16 3.95 7.34
N LYS A 94 11.64 4.93 6.59
CA LYS A 94 10.28 5.47 6.79
C LYS A 94 9.23 4.36 6.70
N TYR A 95 9.27 3.57 5.62
CA TYR A 95 8.38 2.42 5.45
C TYR A 95 8.42 1.45 6.64
N ASN A 96 9.62 1.02 7.07
CA ASN A 96 9.75 0.08 8.18
C ASN A 96 9.26 0.67 9.51
N THR A 97 9.48 1.97 9.75
CA THR A 97 8.96 2.65 10.93
C THR A 97 7.43 2.69 10.92
N THR A 98 6.82 3.10 9.80
CA THR A 98 5.37 3.12 9.64
C THR A 98 4.78 1.72 9.79
N TRP A 99 5.34 0.73 9.10
CA TRP A 99 4.92 -0.68 9.21
C TRP A 99 4.94 -1.18 10.66
N ARG A 100 6.03 -0.91 11.41
CA ARG A 100 6.12 -1.32 12.82
C ARG A 100 5.14 -0.57 13.72
N SER A 101 4.79 0.66 13.38
CA SER A 101 3.76 1.39 14.12
C SER A 101 2.39 0.76 13.91
N GLU A 102 2.04 0.53 12.66
CA GLU A 102 0.78 -0.10 12.24
C GLU A 102 0.63 -1.52 12.77
N GLU A 103 1.69 -2.32 12.68
CA GLU A 103 1.70 -3.68 13.22
C GLU A 103 1.48 -3.69 14.75
N ARG A 104 2.05 -2.72 15.48
CA ARG A 104 1.81 -2.58 16.92
C ARG A 104 0.35 -2.21 17.23
N ARG A 105 -0.23 -1.30 16.44
CA ARG A 105 -1.65 -0.93 16.57
C ARG A 105 -2.55 -2.12 16.31
N ARG A 106 -2.32 -2.85 15.21
CA ARG A 106 -3.05 -4.07 14.86
C ARG A 106 -3.00 -5.10 15.98
N LEU A 107 -1.83 -5.34 16.56
CA LEU A 107 -1.67 -6.29 17.67
C LEU A 107 -2.41 -5.84 18.95
N ARG A 108 -2.64 -4.55 19.13
CA ARG A 108 -3.46 -3.99 20.22
C ARG A 108 -4.96 -3.90 19.89
N GLY A 109 -5.36 -4.26 18.67
CA GLY A 109 -6.73 -4.06 18.19
C GLY A 109 -7.09 -2.59 17.96
N GLU A 110 -6.09 -1.70 17.87
CA GLU A 110 -6.28 -0.29 17.54
C GLU A 110 -6.47 -0.15 16.02
N PRO A 111 -7.31 0.81 15.56
CA PRO A 111 -7.45 1.11 14.14
C PRO A 111 -6.13 1.61 13.53
N SER A 112 -5.98 1.43 12.22
CA SER A 112 -4.86 1.98 11.44
C SER A 112 -4.79 3.50 11.60
N LEU A 113 -3.58 4.08 11.61
CA LEU A 113 -3.42 5.55 11.53
C LEU A 113 -3.93 6.14 10.21
N TYR A 114 -4.10 5.27 9.22
CA TYR A 114 -4.50 5.60 7.86
C TYR A 114 -5.87 5.02 7.52
N ALA A 115 -6.58 4.46 8.52
CA ALA A 115 -7.99 4.16 8.36
C ALA A 115 -8.72 5.49 8.16
N ARG A 116 -9.54 5.58 7.11
CA ARG A 116 -10.49 6.69 6.97
C ARG A 116 -11.69 6.41 7.85
N GLU A 117 -12.15 7.42 8.58
CA GLU A 117 -13.44 7.31 9.23
C GLU A 117 -14.54 7.43 8.16
N PRO A 118 -15.68 6.74 8.31
CA PRO A 118 -16.78 6.80 7.33
C PRO A 118 -17.25 8.23 7.06
N GLU A 119 -17.24 9.05 8.10
CA GLU A 119 -17.60 10.48 8.09
C GLU A 119 -16.68 11.29 7.17
N ASP A 120 -15.37 10.94 7.11
CA ASP A 120 -14.41 11.60 6.21
C ASP A 120 -14.69 11.28 4.74
N GLU A 121 -15.18 10.08 4.44
CA GLU A 121 -15.47 9.67 3.06
C GLU A 121 -16.78 10.28 2.55
N GLU A 122 -17.78 10.42 3.43
CA GLU A 122 -19.04 11.11 3.15
C GLU A 122 -18.78 12.59 2.87
N LEU A 123 -18.07 13.29 3.77
CA LEU A 123 -17.71 14.70 3.58
C LEU A 123 -16.86 14.91 2.33
N ALA A 124 -15.89 14.03 2.06
CA ALA A 124 -15.12 14.09 0.82
C ALA A 124 -15.98 13.83 -0.43
N GLY A 125 -17.03 13.01 -0.31
CA GLY A 125 -18.02 12.78 -1.34
C GLY A 125 -18.82 14.05 -1.66
N GLU A 126 -19.33 14.72 -0.64
CA GLU A 126 -20.07 15.98 -0.75
C GLU A 126 -19.21 17.07 -1.42
N PHE A 127 -17.98 17.27 -0.94
CA PHE A 127 -17.06 18.25 -1.52
C PHE A 127 -16.75 17.95 -3.00
N ARG A 128 -16.54 16.68 -3.37
CA ARG A 128 -16.34 16.28 -4.78
C ARG A 128 -17.58 16.57 -5.64
N ALA A 129 -18.77 16.34 -5.10
CA ALA A 129 -20.02 16.62 -5.80
C ALA A 129 -20.21 18.12 -6.04
N GLU A 130 -19.98 18.95 -5.01
CA GLU A 130 -20.05 20.41 -5.09
C GLU A 130 -19.05 20.98 -6.09
N MET A 131 -17.77 20.58 -5.99
CA MET A 131 -16.74 21.00 -6.93
C MET A 131 -17.05 20.54 -8.36
N GLY A 132 -17.56 19.31 -8.53
CA GLY A 132 -17.99 18.81 -9.82
C GLY A 132 -19.14 19.62 -10.42
N GLU A 133 -20.10 20.05 -9.60
CA GLU A 133 -21.19 20.90 -10.04
C GLU A 133 -20.72 22.32 -10.40
N MET A 134 -19.87 22.92 -9.56
CA MET A 134 -19.25 24.21 -9.86
C MET A 134 -18.52 24.18 -11.20
N MET A 135 -17.65 23.18 -11.41
CA MET A 135 -16.90 23.03 -12.67
C MET A 135 -17.82 22.86 -13.89
N ARG A 136 -18.93 22.10 -13.76
CA ARG A 136 -19.93 21.97 -14.83
C ARG A 136 -20.59 23.32 -15.16
N ARG A 137 -21.01 24.07 -14.15
CA ARG A 137 -21.61 25.40 -14.33
C ARG A 137 -20.62 26.35 -14.98
N THR A 138 -19.36 26.35 -14.54
CA THR A 138 -18.30 27.16 -15.15
C THR A 138 -18.06 26.77 -16.60
N SER A 139 -18.06 25.47 -16.95
CA SER A 139 -17.92 25.02 -18.35
C SER A 139 -19.02 25.59 -19.24
N LEU A 140 -20.28 25.52 -18.80
CA LEU A 140 -21.42 26.06 -19.56
C LEU A 140 -21.31 27.57 -19.77
N LEU A 141 -20.91 28.32 -18.74
CA LEU A 141 -20.69 29.77 -18.85
C LEU A 141 -19.54 30.11 -19.82
N LEU A 142 -18.47 29.30 -19.83
CA LEU A 142 -17.37 29.45 -20.78
C LEU A 142 -17.82 29.14 -22.21
N GLU A 143 -18.63 28.09 -22.41
CA GLU A 143 -19.20 27.75 -23.73
C GLU A 143 -20.13 28.86 -24.25
N GLU A 144 -21.00 29.40 -23.40
CA GLU A 144 -21.87 30.54 -23.74
C GLU A 144 -21.04 31.78 -24.09
N TRP A 145 -20.00 32.08 -23.31
CA TRP A 145 -19.12 33.21 -23.58
C TRP A 145 -18.36 33.05 -24.89
N CYS A 146 -17.84 31.85 -25.19
CA CYS A 146 -17.19 31.54 -26.45
C CYS A 146 -18.15 31.74 -27.63
N ALA A 147 -19.38 31.22 -27.54
CA ALA A 147 -20.38 31.41 -28.60
C ALA A 147 -20.68 32.89 -28.87
N ARG A 148 -20.82 33.70 -27.82
CA ARG A 148 -21.03 35.16 -27.96
C ARG A 148 -19.85 35.88 -28.59
N VAL A 149 -18.63 35.44 -28.29
CA VAL A 149 -17.42 35.97 -28.93
C VAL A 149 -17.39 35.59 -30.40
N ASP A 150 -17.75 34.36 -30.75
CA ASP A 150 -17.80 33.89 -32.14
C ASP A 150 -18.85 34.67 -32.97
N GLU A 151 -20.03 34.93 -32.40
CA GLU A 151 -21.05 35.82 -33.01
C GLU A 151 -20.49 37.23 -33.25
N LEU A 152 -19.83 37.83 -32.26
CA LEU A 152 -19.24 39.16 -32.40
C LEU A 152 -18.12 39.20 -33.47
N VAL A 153 -17.29 38.16 -33.53
CA VAL A 153 -16.22 38.03 -34.55
C VAL A 153 -16.83 37.95 -35.95
N ALA A 154 -17.92 37.17 -36.11
CA ALA A 154 -18.65 37.07 -37.37
C ALA A 154 -19.26 38.40 -37.79
N ASP A 155 -19.90 39.13 -36.86
CA ASP A 155 -20.48 40.46 -37.12
C ASP A 155 -19.44 41.50 -37.53
N LEU A 156 -18.22 41.41 -36.99
CA LEU A 156 -17.10 42.28 -37.33
C LEU A 156 -16.39 41.89 -38.64
N GLY A 157 -16.78 40.77 -39.28
CA GLY A 157 -16.12 40.26 -40.48
C GLY A 157 -14.69 39.81 -40.25
N LEU A 158 -14.32 39.50 -39.01
CA LEU A 158 -12.99 39.02 -38.65
C LEU A 158 -12.89 37.52 -38.95
N PRO A 159 -11.72 37.03 -39.40
CA PRO A 159 -11.55 35.59 -39.62
C PRO A 159 -11.68 34.83 -38.28
N PRO A 160 -12.29 33.64 -38.27
CA PRO A 160 -12.42 32.84 -37.05
C PRO A 160 -11.05 32.46 -36.49
N ARG A 161 -10.94 32.37 -35.16
CA ARG A 161 -9.73 31.88 -34.49
C ARG A 161 -9.46 30.42 -34.89
N THR A 162 -8.54 30.21 -35.82
CA THR A 162 -7.94 28.90 -36.06
C THR A 162 -7.12 28.52 -34.81
N GLY A 163 -7.62 27.55 -34.04
CA GLY A 163 -6.94 27.07 -32.85
C GLY A 163 -5.66 26.31 -33.21
N GLU A 164 -4.52 27.01 -33.27
CA GLU A 164 -3.21 26.38 -33.11
C GLU A 164 -3.04 25.99 -31.63
N MET A 165 -3.67 24.88 -31.23
CA MET A 165 -3.22 24.06 -30.10
C MET A 165 -2.92 22.63 -30.57
N GLU A 166 -2.32 22.49 -31.76
CA GLU A 166 -1.60 21.29 -32.12
C GLU A 166 -0.16 21.37 -31.59
N GLY A 167 0.19 20.45 -30.70
CA GLY A 167 1.59 20.07 -30.48
C GLY A 167 2.22 20.56 -29.18
N ARG A 168 2.07 19.75 -28.13
CA ARG A 168 3.16 19.34 -27.22
C ARG A 168 2.70 18.13 -26.42
N GLY A 169 2.73 16.98 -27.09
CA GLY A 169 2.88 15.68 -26.43
C GLY A 169 4.33 15.45 -26.01
#